data_AF-A0A3M5AX53-F1
#
_entry.id   AF-A0A3M5AX53-F1
#
_cell.length_a   1.000
_cell.length_b   1.000
_cell.length_c   1.000
_cell.angle_alpha   90.00
_cell.angle_beta   90.00
_cell.angle_gamma   90.00
#
_symmetry.space_group_name_H-M   'P 1'
#
loop_
_entity.id
_entity.type
_entity.pdbx_description
1 polymer ?
#
loop_
_entity_poly.entity_id
_entity_poly.type
_entity_poly.pdbx_seq_one_letter_code
_entity_poly.pdbx_strand_id
1 'polypeptide(L)' 'MPRRSILSASERDTLLAMPDSRDDLIRYYTFNESDLLLIR' A
#
# COMPACT_ATOMS: atom_id res chain seq x y z
N MET A 1 -10.72 -3.77 -22.14
CA MET A 1 -10.61 -4.37 -20.78
C MET A 1 -10.46 -3.22 -19.78
N PRO A 2 -11.48 -2.90 -18.97
CA PRO A 2 -11.35 -1.83 -17.99
C PRO A 2 -10.36 -2.29 -16.90
N ARG A 3 -9.28 -1.54 -16.69
CA ARG A 3 -8.39 -1.77 -15.54
C ARG A 3 -9.22 -1.49 -14.29
N ARG A 4 -9.59 -2.53 -13.54
CA ARG A 4 -10.19 -2.33 -12.21
C ARG A 4 -9.12 -1.66 -11.36
N SER A 5 -9.34 -0.40 -10.98
CA SER A 5 -8.48 0.22 -9.97
C SER A 5 -8.69 -0.55 -8.67
N ILE A 6 -7.68 -1.31 -8.28
CA ILE A 6 -7.69 -2.10 -7.04
C ILE A 6 -7.67 -1.17 -5.82
N LEU A 7 -7.19 0.06 -6.01
CA LEU A 7 -6.97 1.05 -4.97
C LEU A 7 -7.93 2.24 -5.12
N SER A 8 -8.55 2.62 -4.01
CA SER A 8 -9.32 3.84 -3.82
C SER A 8 -8.44 5.10 -3.91
N ALA A 9 -9.08 6.28 -4.00
CA ALA A 9 -8.37 7.55 -4.05
C ALA A 9 -7.50 7.78 -2.80
N SER A 10 -8.02 7.47 -1.61
CA SER A 10 -7.32 7.61 -0.35
C SER A 10 -6.14 6.64 -0.21
N GLU A 11 -6.27 5.41 -0.73
CA GLU A 11 -5.17 4.44 -0.77
C GLU A 11 -4.05 4.89 -1.73
N ARG A 12 -4.41 5.54 -2.85
CA ARG A 12 -3.43 6.15 -3.76
C ARG A 12 -2.69 7.32 -3.13
N ASP A 13 -3.38 8.18 -2.39
CA ASP A 13 -2.73 9.31 -1.70
C ASP A 13 -1.79 8.82 -0.60
N THR A 14 -2.16 7.76 0.13
CA THR A 14 -1.29 7.14 1.14
C THR A 14 -0.05 6.49 0.53
N LEU A 15 -0.17 5.87 -0.65
CA LEU A 15 0.97 5.29 -1.38
C LEU A 15 1.99 6.33 -1.86
N LEU A 16 1.54 7.55 -2.16
CA LEU A 16 2.37 8.66 -2.60
C LEU A 16 2.84 9.55 -1.45
N ALA A 17 2.35 9.32 -0.23
CA ALA A 17 2.83 10.00 0.95
C ALA A 17 4.26 9.54 1.24
N MET A 18 5.21 10.47 1.16
CA MET A 18 6.60 10.20 1.47
C MET A 18 6.71 10.08 2.99
N PRO A 19 7.11 8.93 3.55
CA PRO A 19 7.20 8.77 5.00
C PRO A 19 8.24 9.72 5.59
N ASP A 20 7.84 10.48 6.60
CA ASP A 20 8.69 11.44 7.30
C ASP A 20 9.72 10.77 8.23
N SER A 21 9.44 9.52 8.64
CA SER A 21 10.28 8.76 9.55
C SER A 21 10.55 7.33 9.07
N ARG A 22 11.63 6.74 9.58
CA ARG A 22 12.02 5.36 9.25
C ARG A 22 11.00 4.32 9.73
N ASP A 23 10.29 4.60 10.82
CA ASP A 23 9.25 3.71 11.33
C ASP A 23 8.02 3.71 10.43
N ASP A 24 7.75 4.84 9.75
CA ASP A 24 6.68 4.94 8.78
C ASP A 24 7.01 4.19 7.48
N LEU A 25 8.29 4.16 7.06
CA LEU A 25 8.75 3.30 5.97
C LEU A 25 8.47 1.82 6.26
N ILE A 26 8.79 1.37 7.47
CA ILE A 26 8.54 -0.03 7.88
C ILE A 26 7.03 -0.30 7.88
N ARG A 27 6.21 0.64 8.37
CA ARG A 27 4.75 0.48 8.43
C ARG A 27 4.09 0.46 7.05
N TYR A 28 4.51 1.32 6.13
CA TYR A 28 3.86 1.46 4.82
C TYR A 28 4.36 0.45 3.77
N TYR A 29 5.57 -0.09 3.93
CA TYR A 29 6.18 -0.96 2.91
C TYR A 29 6.45 -2.40 3.39
N THR A 30 6.02 -2.76 4.60
CA THR A 30 6.04 -4.17 5.04
C THR A 30 4.73 -4.84 4.67
N PHE A 31 4.81 -5.99 4.00
CA PHE A 31 3.63 -6.80 3.70
C PHE A 31 2.95 -7.26 4.99
N ASN A 32 1.67 -6.96 5.12
CA ASN A 32 0.84 -7.49 6.19
C ASN A 32 0.32 -8.90 5.82
N GLU A 33 -0.37 -9.54 6.75
CA GLU A 33 -0.91 -10.89 6.53
C GLU A 33 -1.89 -10.97 5.34
N SER A 34 -2.69 -9.93 5.12
CA SER A 34 -3.61 -9.86 3.97
C SER A 34 -2.86 -9.72 2.65
N ASP A 35 -1.77 -8.94 2.63
CA ASP A 35 -0.93 -8.77 1.45
C ASP A 35 -0.21 -10.09 1.11
N LEU A 36 0.29 -10.81 2.12
CA LEU A 36 0.94 -12.11 1.97
C LEU A 36 -0.02 -13.18 1.42
N LEU A 37 -1.30 -13.12 1.78
CA LEU A 37 -2.33 -14.02 1.24
C LEU A 37 -2.64 -13.75 -0.24
N LEU A 38 -2.44 -12.52 -0.72
CA LEU A 38 -2.69 -12.15 -2.12
C LEU A 38 -1.57 -12.59 -3.07
N ILE A 39 -0.35 -12.75 -2.57
CA ILE A 39 0.83 -13.14 -3.36
C ILE A 39 1.15 -14.64 -3.30
N ARG A 40 0.39 -15.44 -2.55
CA ARG A 40 0.54 -16.90 -2.44
C ARG A 40 -0.34 -17.63 -3.46
#